data_AF-A0A975D9I9-F1
#
_entry.id   AF-A0A975D9I9-F1
#
_cell.length_a   1.000
_cell.length_b   1.000
_cell.length_c   1.000
_cell.angle_alpha   90.00
_cell.angle_beta   90.00
_cell.angle_gamma   90.00
#
_symmetry.space_group_name_H-M   'P 1'
#
loop_
_entity.id
_entity.type
_entity.pdbx_description
1 polymer ?
#
loop_
_entity_poly.entity_id
_entity_poly.type
_entity_poly.pdbx_seq_one_letter_code
_entity_poly.pdbx_strand_id
1 'polypeptide(L)'
;MTVTRALHFVLLILVTIVTSTTYASSLTLDLDRGKTNLVPYLEFNISTAGPQEAPPIEGWSQLQSNQVKFGFDDRTYWFRTQIQNNSQYPLSFYLEIGNPLLDNVSVYVLRNGKVKSVQHLGDQQIFHHRPVLHEHFVLPISFLADDELEIYIATQTSGTVNFPVFLWQKETFQSHQDYKRLLDGIFLGVILASIFAYAFTALYARSKTSALDAVLLSSLLLTVLTLNGLGFHYLWPGLPVVQQHASLLLAAIAIASSAFLAKEKIDEAKSNLLASRSFFITGIAALCLVPLCLWMSYQAGVYLVTAVAILICCCHVYSGVWMVKHGINEEQDLNVSVGILLFALVFIAINNFTATPLPLSNLALLEIAMLLMVSILSVSAIRKQLQTSEQLQQQLEQERASDEFHLSGFEAFESDKNTSTFEEDEDLRQKLAEQNLELQVTLRELEDRNTELEKLNTLDALSGIHNRRHFDKRIQAELRRARRELTPLSLILFDIDHFKKVNDTYGHVAGDEVIRAVALTSEEQLNRSTDEVFRYGGEEFAILLPNTEPEGAAKLAEKVRKAIEALNITTSSGTVNCTVSLGVSSSKQAEITEPNMLIDLADKALYKAKQTGRNKTVSQLTEEL
;
A
#
# COMPACT_ATOMS: atom_id res chain seq x y z
N MET A 1 0.79 -17.76 42.54
CA MET A 1 1.38 -16.62 43.27
C MET A 1 1.62 -15.49 42.27
N THR A 2 1.01 -14.31 42.32
CA THR A 2 -0.05 -13.77 43.15
C THR A 2 -0.61 -12.56 42.39
N VAL A 3 -1.87 -12.66 41.92
CA VAL A 3 -2.70 -11.54 41.42
C VAL A 3 -2.86 -10.44 42.48
N THR A 4 -2.56 -10.76 43.75
CA THR A 4 -2.50 -9.86 44.91
C THR A 4 -1.31 -8.89 44.93
N ARG A 5 -0.25 -9.08 44.12
CA ARG A 5 0.87 -8.12 44.04
C ARG A 5 0.60 -6.95 43.07
N ALA A 6 -0.31 -7.11 42.11
CA ALA A 6 -0.71 -6.04 41.20
C ALA A 6 -1.64 -5.02 41.90
N LEU A 7 -2.51 -5.46 42.82
CA LEU A 7 -3.40 -4.56 43.56
C LEU A 7 -2.67 -3.66 44.59
N HIS A 8 -1.53 -4.11 45.13
CA HIS A 8 -0.74 -3.30 46.07
C HIS A 8 -0.01 -2.13 45.40
N PHE A 9 0.22 -2.20 44.08
CA PHE A 9 0.83 -1.10 43.32
C PHE A 9 -0.20 -0.02 42.96
N VAL A 10 -1.48 -0.38 42.88
CA VAL A 10 -2.58 0.56 42.59
C VAL A 10 -3.03 1.32 43.86
N LEU A 11 -2.89 0.72 45.05
CA LEU A 11 -3.28 1.36 46.31
C LEU A 11 -2.20 2.28 46.92
N LEU A 12 -0.93 2.12 46.56
CA LEU A 12 0.17 2.93 47.10
C LEU A 12 0.34 4.30 46.41
N ILE A 13 -0.37 4.56 45.31
CA ILE A 13 -0.36 5.81 44.55
C ILE A 13 -1.38 6.83 45.11
N LEU A 14 -2.01 6.55 46.26
CA LEU A 14 -3.10 7.39 46.79
C LEU A 14 -2.77 8.25 48.01
N VAL A 15 -1.50 8.45 48.39
CA VAL A 15 -1.15 9.46 49.40
C VAL A 15 0.24 10.04 49.12
N THR A 16 0.29 11.19 48.46
CA THR A 16 1.16 12.35 48.77
C THR A 16 0.97 13.43 47.71
N ILE A 17 -0.11 14.22 47.84
CA ILE A 17 -0.20 15.53 47.20
C ILE A 17 0.32 16.53 48.23
N VAL A 18 1.58 16.91 48.13
CA VAL A 18 2.10 18.12 48.76
C VAL A 18 1.91 19.24 47.75
N THR A 19 0.86 20.04 47.93
CA THR A 19 0.68 21.28 47.18
C THR A 19 1.72 22.29 47.67
N SER A 20 2.61 22.70 46.77
CA SER A 20 3.41 23.92 46.98
C SER A 20 2.75 25.05 46.20
N THR A 21 2.21 26.04 46.93
CA THR A 21 1.73 27.29 46.33
C THR A 21 2.95 28.12 45.96
N THR A 22 3.36 28.06 44.70
CA THR A 22 4.34 28.99 44.12
C THR A 22 3.59 30.05 43.31
N TYR A 23 3.94 31.31 43.53
CA TYR A 23 3.47 32.43 42.72
C TYR A 23 4.11 32.31 41.33
N ALA A 24 3.38 32.54 40.23
CA ALA A 24 4.06 32.67 38.93
C ALA A 24 4.98 33.89 38.98
N SER A 25 6.25 33.64 38.75
CA SER A 25 7.25 34.65 38.48
C SER A 25 7.26 34.95 36.98
N SER A 26 7.65 36.17 36.61
CA SER A 26 7.97 36.48 35.22
C SER A 26 9.03 35.50 34.69
N LEU A 27 8.89 35.04 33.44
CA LEU A 27 9.89 34.20 32.83
C LEU A 27 11.01 35.08 32.26
N THR A 28 12.21 34.97 32.82
CA THR A 28 13.43 35.52 32.22
C THR A 28 13.96 34.55 31.15
N LEU A 29 14.24 35.07 29.95
CA LEU A 29 14.77 34.27 28.85
C LEU A 29 16.18 33.73 29.16
N ASP A 30 16.33 32.42 29.00
CA ASP A 30 17.59 31.70 29.13
C ASP A 30 18.10 31.31 27.74
N LEU A 31 19.24 31.89 27.33
CA LEU A 31 19.85 31.68 26.02
C LEU A 31 20.47 30.29 25.87
N ASP A 32 20.73 29.58 26.98
CA ASP A 32 21.27 28.22 26.94
C ASP A 32 20.16 27.18 26.76
N ARG A 33 18.88 27.58 26.86
CA ARG A 33 17.72 26.72 26.65
C ARG A 33 17.12 26.92 25.25
N GLY A 34 17.32 25.93 24.38
CA GLY A 34 16.74 25.92 23.03
C GLY A 34 15.21 25.74 22.97
N LYS A 35 14.60 25.18 24.03
CA LYS A 35 13.14 24.97 24.21
C LYS A 35 12.73 25.24 25.65
N THR A 36 11.68 26.02 25.87
CA THR A 36 11.13 26.32 27.20
C THR A 36 9.64 26.03 27.25
N ASN A 37 9.18 25.27 28.25
CA ASN A 37 7.74 25.06 28.52
C ASN A 37 7.18 26.30 29.23
N LEU A 38 6.21 26.96 28.62
CA LEU A 38 5.60 28.17 29.18
C LEU A 38 4.47 27.86 30.16
N VAL A 39 3.92 26.64 30.18
CA VAL A 39 2.73 26.31 30.99
C VAL A 39 2.89 26.62 32.48
N PRO A 40 4.03 26.35 33.15
CA PRO A 40 4.22 26.72 34.57
C PRO A 40 4.20 28.23 34.84
N TYR A 41 4.30 29.06 33.80
CA TYR A 41 4.32 30.52 33.85
C TYR A 41 3.02 31.13 33.28
N LEU A 42 2.01 30.30 32.99
CA LEU A 42 0.71 30.75 32.52
C LEU A 42 -0.24 30.97 33.70
N GLU A 43 -0.90 32.11 33.67
CA GLU A 43 -2.17 32.32 34.38
C GLU A 43 -3.33 32.08 33.43
N PHE A 44 -4.47 31.66 33.95
CA PHE A 44 -5.68 31.45 33.16
C PHE A 44 -6.90 32.17 33.74
N ASN A 45 -7.84 32.53 32.88
CA ASN A 45 -9.14 33.09 33.20
C ASN A 45 -10.19 32.44 32.30
N ILE A 46 -11.40 32.22 32.80
CA ILE A 46 -12.50 31.66 32.03
C ILE A 46 -13.56 32.75 31.85
N SER A 47 -13.87 33.06 30.60
CA SER A 47 -14.84 34.08 30.23
C SER A 47 -15.94 33.53 29.34
N THR A 48 -17.11 34.15 29.41
CA THR A 48 -18.22 33.93 28.47
C THR A 48 -18.11 34.81 27.22
N ALA A 49 -17.22 35.81 27.24
CA ALA A 49 -16.88 36.66 26.10
C ALA A 49 -16.15 35.86 25.00
N GLY A 50 -16.34 36.24 23.73
CA GLY A 50 -15.65 35.57 22.62
C GLY A 50 -14.12 35.79 22.62
N PRO A 51 -13.33 34.92 21.96
CA PRO A 51 -11.87 35.02 21.92
C PRO A 51 -11.33 36.26 21.17
N GLN A 52 -12.20 36.95 20.42
CA GLN A 52 -11.89 38.19 19.69
C GLN A 52 -12.18 39.47 20.51
N GLU A 53 -12.72 39.33 21.73
CA GLU A 53 -12.93 40.46 22.64
C GLU A 53 -11.63 40.83 23.38
N ALA A 54 -11.64 41.95 24.11
CA ALA A 54 -10.44 42.42 24.82
C ALA A 54 -10.03 41.47 25.96
N PRO A 55 -8.72 41.35 26.27
CA PRO A 55 -8.25 40.51 27.36
C PRO A 55 -8.89 40.87 28.72
N PRO A 56 -9.22 39.89 29.58
CA PRO A 56 -9.73 40.13 30.93
C PRO A 56 -8.74 40.92 31.79
N ILE A 57 -9.24 41.92 32.52
CA ILE A 57 -8.43 42.76 33.40
C ILE A 57 -8.17 42.04 34.74
N GLU A 58 -9.17 41.35 35.28
CA GLU A 58 -9.13 40.69 36.59
C GLU A 58 -9.59 39.22 36.52
N GLY A 59 -9.44 38.48 37.63
CA GLY A 59 -9.92 37.09 37.76
C GLY A 59 -8.95 36.02 37.26
N TRP A 60 -7.66 36.31 37.23
CA TRP A 60 -6.63 35.37 36.79
C TRP A 60 -6.28 34.36 37.89
N SER A 61 -6.15 33.09 37.50
CA SER A 61 -5.82 31.96 38.37
C SER A 61 -4.58 31.24 37.87
N GLN A 62 -3.83 30.62 38.77
CA GLN A 62 -2.60 29.90 38.45
C GLN A 62 -2.88 28.48 37.96
N LEU A 63 -2.14 28.03 36.95
CA LEU A 63 -2.15 26.62 36.52
C LEU A 63 -1.31 25.78 37.50
N GLN A 64 -1.95 24.84 38.20
CA GLN A 64 -1.25 23.88 39.10
C GLN A 64 -0.71 22.64 38.37
N SER A 65 -0.53 22.73 37.06
CA SER A 65 -0.19 21.62 36.18
C SER A 65 0.90 22.03 35.19
N ASN A 66 1.69 21.07 34.73
CA ASN A 66 2.68 21.29 33.67
C ASN A 66 2.06 21.25 32.25
N GLN A 67 0.74 21.08 32.16
CA GLN A 67 -0.05 21.08 30.92
C GLN A 67 -1.38 21.82 31.09
N VAL A 68 -1.80 22.55 30.06
CA VAL A 68 -3.16 23.10 29.96
C VAL A 68 -4.10 21.97 29.60
N LYS A 69 -5.06 21.67 30.46
CA LYS A 69 -5.99 20.55 30.25
C LYS A 69 -7.33 20.83 30.92
N PHE A 70 -8.32 21.18 30.11
CA PHE A 70 -9.71 21.34 30.52
C PHE A 70 -10.60 20.40 29.70
N GLY A 71 -11.80 20.10 30.22
CA GLY A 71 -12.77 19.22 29.58
C GLY A 71 -13.47 19.85 28.38
N PHE A 72 -14.60 19.25 27.98
CA PHE A 72 -15.49 19.82 26.98
C PHE A 72 -16.27 20.98 27.58
N ASP A 73 -16.16 22.15 26.95
CA ASP A 73 -16.83 23.37 27.36
C ASP A 73 -16.82 24.39 26.21
N ASP A 74 -17.88 25.18 26.08
CA ASP A 74 -18.01 26.22 25.03
C ASP A 74 -17.49 27.59 25.50
N ARG A 75 -17.03 27.70 26.74
CA ARG A 75 -16.45 28.93 27.31
C ARG A 75 -15.10 29.27 26.67
N THR A 76 -14.76 30.56 26.70
CA THR A 76 -13.46 31.04 26.24
C THR A 76 -12.45 30.96 27.38
N TYR A 77 -11.35 30.26 27.14
CA TYR A 77 -10.22 30.19 28.06
C TYR A 77 -9.18 31.21 27.63
N TRP A 78 -8.89 32.12 28.54
CA TRP A 78 -7.81 33.10 28.41
C TRP A 78 -6.60 32.62 29.19
N PHE A 79 -5.43 32.74 28.59
CA PHE A 79 -4.14 32.50 29.22
C PHE A 79 -3.27 33.74 29.08
N ARG A 80 -2.47 34.06 30.08
CA ARG A 80 -1.49 35.13 29.99
C ARG A 80 -0.16 34.75 30.59
N THR A 81 0.90 35.38 30.09
CA THR A 81 2.24 35.31 30.66
C THR A 81 3.05 36.55 30.30
N GLN A 82 4.07 36.83 31.11
CA GLN A 82 5.00 37.93 30.92
C GLN A 82 6.40 37.36 30.73
N ILE A 83 7.04 37.75 29.64
CA ILE A 83 8.36 37.24 29.24
C ILE A 83 9.32 38.42 29.11
N GLN A 84 10.45 38.32 29.80
CA GLN A 84 11.46 39.38 29.89
C GLN A 84 12.76 38.95 29.18
N ASN A 85 13.26 39.83 28.32
CA ASN A 85 14.59 39.74 27.72
C ASN A 85 15.57 40.64 28.47
N ASN A 86 16.30 40.08 29.43
CA ASN A 86 17.31 40.82 30.20
C ASN A 86 18.67 40.90 29.48
N SER A 87 18.76 40.43 28.24
CA SER A 87 19.99 40.49 27.47
C SER A 87 20.17 41.85 26.79
N GLN A 88 21.43 42.19 26.50
CA GLN A 88 21.79 43.42 25.79
C GLN A 88 21.51 43.36 24.27
N TYR A 89 20.93 42.26 23.78
CA TYR A 89 20.72 42.03 22.35
C TYR A 89 19.24 41.73 22.07
N PRO A 90 18.73 42.12 20.88
CA PRO A 90 17.41 41.70 20.46
C PRO A 90 17.40 40.18 20.21
N LEU A 91 16.33 39.51 20.63
CA LEU A 91 16.17 38.07 20.49
C LEU A 91 14.93 37.74 19.66
N SER A 92 14.97 36.62 18.95
CA SER A 92 13.85 36.13 18.16
C SER A 92 13.56 34.67 18.46
N PHE A 93 12.30 34.38 18.78
CA PHE A 93 11.82 33.07 19.16
C PHE A 93 10.59 32.69 18.34
N TYR A 94 10.23 31.41 18.40
CA TYR A 94 8.92 30.91 18.00
C TYR A 94 8.10 30.57 19.23
N LEU A 95 6.87 31.10 19.30
CA LEU A 95 5.85 30.64 20.23
C LEU A 95 5.04 29.55 19.54
N GLU A 96 5.06 28.35 20.11
CA GLU A 96 4.30 27.19 19.63
C GLU A 96 3.14 26.90 20.59
N ILE A 97 1.93 26.79 20.05
CA ILE A 97 0.74 26.27 20.74
C ILE A 97 0.44 24.88 20.17
N GLY A 98 0.71 23.85 20.97
CA GLY A 98 0.81 22.45 20.53
C GLY A 98 -0.51 21.68 20.50
N ASN A 99 -1.52 22.15 19.78
CA ASN A 99 -2.67 21.35 19.43
C ASN A 99 -3.26 21.87 18.12
N PRO A 100 -3.17 21.12 17.00
CA PRO A 100 -3.62 21.58 15.70
C PRO A 100 -5.15 21.62 15.56
N LEU A 101 -5.89 21.03 16.50
CA LEU A 101 -7.35 20.84 16.48
C LEU A 101 -8.12 21.90 17.28
N LEU A 102 -7.48 22.98 17.70
CA LEU A 102 -8.18 24.06 18.39
C LEU A 102 -8.98 24.89 17.37
N ASP A 103 -10.28 25.04 17.60
CA ASP A 103 -11.20 25.70 16.68
C ASP A 103 -10.86 27.17 16.44
N ASN A 104 -10.78 27.95 17.52
CA ASN A 104 -10.49 29.38 17.49
C ASN A 104 -9.43 29.72 18.53
N VAL A 105 -8.31 30.26 18.08
CA VAL A 105 -7.19 30.69 18.93
C VAL A 105 -6.82 32.12 18.56
N SER A 106 -6.79 33.02 19.52
CA SER A 106 -6.34 34.41 19.31
C SER A 106 -5.15 34.71 20.20
N VAL A 107 -4.05 35.18 19.62
CA VAL A 107 -2.83 35.52 20.35
C VAL A 107 -2.61 37.03 20.27
N TYR A 108 -2.63 37.67 21.43
CA TYR A 108 -2.35 39.10 21.60
C TYR A 108 -0.94 39.26 22.16
N VAL A 109 -0.11 40.06 21.49
CA VAL A 109 1.21 40.44 21.98
C VAL A 109 1.15 41.91 22.35
N LEU A 110 1.36 42.22 23.63
CA LEU A 110 1.38 43.56 24.17
C LEU A 110 2.80 43.95 24.57
N ARG A 111 3.11 45.23 24.41
CA ARG A 111 4.34 45.85 24.93
C ARG A 111 3.93 47.12 25.66
N ASN A 112 4.33 47.27 26.92
CA ASN A 112 3.96 48.41 27.78
C ASN A 112 2.44 48.69 27.79
N GLY A 113 1.62 47.63 27.91
CA GLY A 113 0.16 47.71 27.91
C GLY A 113 -0.51 48.04 26.57
N LYS A 114 0.25 48.22 25.47
CA LYS A 114 -0.29 48.48 24.13
C LYS A 114 -0.21 47.22 23.27
N VAL A 115 -1.31 46.90 22.58
CA VAL A 115 -1.36 45.78 21.63
C VAL A 115 -0.46 46.08 20.44
N LYS A 116 0.58 45.26 20.27
CA LYS A 116 1.53 45.34 19.14
C LYS A 116 1.04 44.52 17.96
N SER A 117 0.50 43.34 18.22
CA SER A 117 -0.04 42.45 17.19
C SER A 117 -1.11 41.53 17.77
N VAL A 118 -2.09 41.22 16.93
CA VAL A 118 -3.09 40.18 17.18
C VAL A 118 -3.03 39.18 16.04
N GLN A 119 -3.03 37.90 16.36
CA GLN A 119 -3.09 36.82 15.38
C GLN A 119 -4.28 35.94 15.70
N HIS A 120 -5.17 35.77 14.72
CA HIS A 120 -6.28 34.82 14.80
C HIS A 120 -5.86 33.55 14.06
N LEU A 121 -6.06 32.43 14.72
CA LEU A 121 -5.61 31.10 14.33
C LEU A 121 -6.73 30.11 14.67
N GLY A 122 -6.54 28.86 14.27
CA GLY A 122 -7.50 27.79 14.54
C GLY A 122 -7.62 26.83 13.36
N ASP A 123 -8.31 25.72 13.56
CA ASP A 123 -8.62 24.78 12.50
C ASP A 123 -9.90 25.13 11.73
N GLN A 124 -10.69 26.09 12.23
CA GLN A 124 -11.81 26.71 11.51
C GLN A 124 -11.35 27.71 10.43
N GLN A 125 -10.08 28.09 10.45
CA GLN A 125 -9.49 29.01 9.49
C GLN A 125 -8.73 28.26 8.39
N ILE A 126 -8.69 28.81 7.19
CA ILE A 126 -7.90 28.28 6.08
C ILE A 126 -6.43 28.15 6.51
N PHE A 127 -5.84 26.99 6.26
CA PHE A 127 -4.51 26.65 6.75
C PHE A 127 -3.43 27.67 6.34
N HIS A 128 -3.50 28.19 5.11
CA HIS A 128 -2.52 29.13 4.56
C HIS A 128 -2.54 30.53 5.20
N HIS A 129 -3.51 30.84 6.07
CA HIS A 129 -3.50 32.10 6.84
C HIS A 129 -2.57 32.06 8.06
N ARG A 130 -1.98 30.90 8.38
CA ARG A 130 -1.04 30.77 9.49
C ARG A 130 0.24 31.59 9.22
N PRO A 131 0.76 32.36 10.21
CA PRO A 131 1.99 33.14 10.06
C PRO A 131 3.22 32.31 9.69
N VAL A 132 3.28 31.08 10.22
CA VAL A 132 4.25 30.06 9.84
C VAL A 132 3.46 28.83 9.40
N LEU A 133 3.72 28.34 8.18
CA LEU A 133 3.08 27.15 7.63
C LEU A 133 3.62 25.90 8.34
N HIS A 134 2.96 25.58 9.45
CA HIS A 134 3.32 24.51 10.35
C HIS A 134 2.04 23.86 10.88
N GLU A 135 2.10 22.56 11.20
CA GLU A 135 0.96 21.74 11.63
C GLU A 135 0.40 22.23 12.97
N HIS A 136 1.27 22.60 13.90
CA HIS A 136 0.90 23.36 15.11
C HIS A 136 0.86 24.86 14.84
N PHE A 137 0.22 25.62 15.73
CA PHE A 137 0.19 27.08 15.64
C PHE A 137 1.53 27.66 16.10
N VAL A 138 2.26 28.27 15.16
CA VAL A 138 3.59 28.83 15.41
C VAL A 138 3.61 30.32 15.04
N LEU A 139 4.04 31.15 15.99
CA LEU A 139 4.13 32.60 15.82
C LEU A 139 5.58 33.08 16.02
N PRO A 140 6.13 33.91 15.12
CA PRO A 140 7.40 34.57 15.35
C PRO A 140 7.24 35.70 16.38
N ILE A 141 8.04 35.67 17.44
CA ILE A 141 8.09 36.71 18.47
C ILE A 141 9.50 37.28 18.53
N SER A 142 9.60 38.61 18.56
CA SER A 142 10.86 39.33 18.66
C SER A 142 10.87 40.28 19.85
N PHE A 143 11.87 40.12 20.70
CA PHE A 143 12.18 40.94 21.86
C PHE A 143 13.27 41.94 21.51
N LEU A 144 13.13 43.19 21.95
CA LEU A 144 14.25 44.15 21.93
C LEU A 144 15.21 43.83 23.08
N ALA A 145 16.39 44.46 23.12
CA ALA A 145 17.27 44.39 24.27
C ALA A 145 16.60 45.05 25.48
N ASP A 146 16.69 44.42 26.66
CA ASP A 146 16.05 44.87 27.91
C ASP A 146 14.54 45.16 27.74
N ASP A 147 13.82 44.22 27.11
CA ASP A 147 12.41 44.35 26.70
C ASP A 147 11.52 43.37 27.46
N GLU A 148 10.26 43.76 27.65
CA GLU A 148 9.23 42.94 28.27
C GLU A 148 8.00 42.86 27.36
N LEU A 149 7.52 41.64 27.14
CA LEU A 149 6.30 41.37 26.38
C LEU A 149 5.28 40.64 27.24
N GLU A 150 4.04 41.08 27.16
CA GLU A 150 2.89 40.34 27.68
C GLU A 150 2.22 39.59 26.53
N ILE A 151 1.96 38.31 26.74
CA ILE A 151 1.32 37.45 25.75
C ILE A 151 0.00 36.98 26.33
N TYR A 152 -1.08 37.20 25.62
CA TYR A 152 -2.41 36.65 25.94
C TYR A 152 -2.82 35.67 24.85
N ILE A 153 -3.31 34.50 25.25
CA ILE A 153 -3.83 33.46 24.35
C ILE A 153 -5.29 33.22 24.74
N ALA A 154 -6.22 33.53 23.85
CA ALA A 154 -7.62 33.18 24.00
C ALA A 154 -7.93 31.95 23.15
N THR A 155 -8.63 30.97 23.69
CA THR A 155 -9.05 29.77 22.97
C THR A 155 -10.51 29.44 23.26
N GLN A 156 -11.23 29.08 22.21
CA GLN A 156 -12.60 28.56 22.27
C GLN A 156 -12.69 27.42 21.27
N THR A 157 -13.06 26.23 21.72
CA THR A 157 -13.16 25.03 20.89
C THR A 157 -14.31 24.16 21.36
N SER A 158 -14.98 23.51 20.42
CA SER A 158 -15.99 22.49 20.70
C SER A 158 -15.40 21.18 21.23
N GLY A 159 -14.08 21.00 21.11
CA GLY A 159 -13.32 19.89 21.66
C GLY A 159 -12.84 20.12 23.09
N THR A 160 -11.84 19.35 23.52
CA THR A 160 -11.18 19.57 24.80
C THR A 160 -10.08 20.63 24.67
N VAL A 161 -10.00 21.53 25.64
CA VAL A 161 -8.92 22.52 25.70
C VAL A 161 -7.68 21.87 26.31
N ASN A 162 -6.89 21.21 25.47
CA ASN A 162 -5.64 20.57 25.86
C ASN A 162 -4.51 20.94 24.90
N PHE A 163 -3.51 21.67 25.37
CA PHE A 163 -2.34 22.02 24.56
C PHE A 163 -1.14 22.40 25.45
N PRO A 164 0.07 21.96 25.10
CA PRO A 164 1.28 22.58 25.62
C PRO A 164 1.54 23.92 24.92
N VAL A 165 2.27 24.80 25.60
CA VAL A 165 2.78 26.04 25.03
C VAL A 165 4.29 26.08 25.21
N PHE A 166 5.02 26.27 24.13
CA PHE A 166 6.48 26.30 24.14
C PHE A 166 7.04 27.57 23.52
N LEU A 167 8.16 28.03 24.07
CA LEU A 167 9.01 29.03 23.44
C LEU A 167 10.28 28.37 22.92
N TRP A 168 10.60 28.61 21.65
CA TRP A 168 11.71 27.96 20.96
C TRP A 168 12.69 28.96 20.38
N GLN A 169 13.98 28.67 20.50
CA GLN A 169 14.99 29.26 19.66
C GLN A 169 14.82 28.74 18.23
N LYS A 170 15.02 29.60 17.22
CA LYS A 170 14.73 29.29 15.81
C LYS A 170 15.53 28.09 15.31
N GLU A 171 16.82 28.03 15.63
CA GLU A 171 17.75 26.97 15.21
C GLU A 171 17.40 25.62 15.86
N THR A 172 17.05 25.64 17.15
CA THR A 172 16.64 24.44 17.87
C THR A 172 15.28 23.93 17.39
N PHE A 173 14.34 24.85 17.11
CA PHE A 173 13.06 24.50 16.50
C PHE A 173 13.26 23.77 15.18
N GLN A 174 14.08 24.32 14.28
CA GLN A 174 14.34 23.71 12.97
C GLN A 174 14.98 22.32 13.10
N SER A 175 16.03 22.18 13.91
CA SER A 175 16.68 20.89 14.16
C SER A 175 15.72 19.84 14.73
N HIS A 176 14.84 20.25 15.66
CA HIS A 176 13.80 19.37 16.20
C HIS A 176 12.78 18.94 15.13
N GLN A 177 12.36 19.87 14.26
CA GLN A 177 11.44 19.59 13.17
C GLN A 177 12.04 18.65 12.12
N ASP A 178 13.32 18.80 11.78
CA ASP A 178 14.00 17.93 10.82
C ASP A 178 13.99 16.46 11.30
N TYR A 179 14.28 16.24 12.59
CA TYR A 179 14.20 14.91 13.20
C TYR A 179 12.76 14.36 13.23
N LYS A 180 11.79 15.18 13.61
CA LYS A 180 10.37 14.76 13.65
C LYS A 180 9.85 14.39 12.27
N ARG A 181 10.18 15.18 11.23
CA ARG A 181 9.81 14.92 9.84
C ARG A 181 10.40 13.63 9.29
N LEU A 182 11.64 13.30 9.67
CA LEU A 182 12.24 12.02 9.31
C LEU A 182 11.44 10.85 9.90
N LEU A 183 11.08 10.91 11.18
CA LEU A 183 10.28 9.87 11.83
C LEU A 183 8.88 9.76 11.21
N ASP A 184 8.21 10.89 10.94
CA ASP A 184 6.90 10.93 10.30
C ASP A 184 6.95 10.36 8.88
N GLY A 185 8.02 10.65 8.13
CA GLY A 185 8.26 10.09 6.81
C GLY A 185 8.44 8.57 6.83
N ILE A 186 9.18 8.03 7.80
CA ILE A 186 9.34 6.59 7.98
C ILE A 186 8.00 5.93 8.33
N PHE A 187 7.27 6.49 9.31
CA PHE A 187 5.94 6.02 9.69
C PHE A 187 4.99 6.00 8.49
N LEU A 188 4.84 7.14 7.80
CA LEU A 188 3.96 7.28 6.65
C LEU A 188 4.34 6.30 5.52
N GLY A 189 5.64 6.15 5.25
CA GLY A 189 6.16 5.24 4.21
C GLY A 189 5.80 3.78 4.47
N VAL A 190 5.95 3.30 5.71
CA VAL A 190 5.61 1.91 6.09
C VAL A 190 4.11 1.66 5.91
N ILE A 191 3.26 2.56 6.43
CA ILE A 191 1.81 2.38 6.37
C ILE A 191 1.30 2.47 4.91
N LEU A 192 1.80 3.43 4.12
CA LEU A 192 1.43 3.57 2.70
C LEU A 192 1.86 2.35 1.88
N ALA A 193 3.06 1.82 2.09
CA ALA A 193 3.53 0.64 1.39
C ALA A 193 2.57 -0.55 1.62
N SER A 194 2.13 -0.77 2.86
CA SER A 194 1.15 -1.80 3.17
C SER A 194 -0.23 -1.52 2.58
N ILE A 195 -0.72 -0.26 2.63
CA ILE A 195 -1.99 0.12 1.97
C ILE A 195 -1.94 -0.22 0.47
N PHE A 196 -0.86 0.13 -0.22
CA PHE A 196 -0.70 -0.19 -1.65
C PHE A 196 -0.60 -1.70 -1.88
N ALA A 197 0.13 -2.43 -1.04
CA ALA A 197 0.22 -3.89 -1.15
C ALA A 197 -1.17 -4.55 -1.04
N TYR A 198 -1.98 -4.14 -0.06
CA TYR A 198 -3.35 -4.65 0.09
C TYR A 198 -4.28 -4.21 -1.05
N ALA A 199 -4.18 -2.96 -1.51
CA ALA A 199 -4.96 -2.46 -2.63
C ALA A 199 -4.64 -3.22 -3.93
N PHE A 200 -3.36 -3.45 -4.24
CA PHE A 200 -2.95 -4.24 -5.41
C PHE A 200 -3.39 -5.69 -5.27
N THR A 201 -3.27 -6.29 -4.09
CA THR A 201 -3.76 -7.65 -3.83
C THR A 201 -5.27 -7.74 -4.03
N ALA A 202 -6.03 -6.73 -3.57
CA ALA A 202 -7.47 -6.65 -3.77
C ALA A 202 -7.85 -6.57 -5.25
N LEU A 203 -7.13 -5.78 -6.05
CA LEU A 203 -7.38 -5.64 -7.50
C LEU A 203 -6.99 -6.89 -8.27
N TYR A 204 -5.81 -7.45 -8.00
CA TYR A 204 -5.26 -8.61 -8.70
C TYR A 204 -6.00 -9.91 -8.34
N ALA A 205 -6.14 -10.19 -7.04
CA ALA A 205 -6.79 -11.40 -6.55
C ALA A 205 -8.31 -11.28 -6.40
N ARG A 206 -8.90 -10.10 -6.70
CA ARG A 206 -10.32 -9.78 -6.47
C ARG A 206 -10.77 -10.09 -5.03
N SER A 207 -9.86 -9.91 -4.08
CA SER A 207 -10.04 -10.26 -2.68
C SER A 207 -10.78 -9.16 -1.91
N LYS A 208 -11.95 -9.50 -1.37
CA LYS A 208 -12.74 -8.59 -0.53
C LYS A 208 -12.05 -8.27 0.80
N THR A 209 -11.39 -9.24 1.41
CA THR A 209 -10.67 -9.06 2.68
C THR A 209 -9.51 -8.10 2.51
N SER A 210 -8.71 -8.24 1.45
CA SER A 210 -7.62 -7.31 1.15
C SER A 210 -8.11 -5.89 0.84
N ALA A 211 -9.28 -5.74 0.21
CA ALA A 211 -9.88 -4.43 0.01
C ALA A 211 -10.26 -3.76 1.34
N LEU A 212 -10.85 -4.53 2.26
CA LEU A 212 -11.21 -4.06 3.59
C LEU A 212 -9.98 -3.73 4.45
N ASP A 213 -8.90 -4.50 4.35
CA ASP A 213 -7.61 -4.18 4.97
C ASP A 213 -7.07 -2.83 4.48
N ALA A 214 -7.08 -2.58 3.17
CA ALA A 214 -6.64 -1.31 2.61
C ALA A 214 -7.49 -0.13 3.10
N VAL A 215 -8.82 -0.30 3.20
CA VAL A 215 -9.75 0.73 3.73
C VAL A 215 -9.51 0.97 5.22
N LEU A 216 -9.33 -0.09 6.01
CA LEU A 216 -9.02 0.01 7.43
C LEU A 216 -7.73 0.79 7.68
N LEU A 217 -6.65 0.42 6.99
CA LEU A 217 -5.35 1.09 7.15
C LEU A 217 -5.40 2.53 6.64
N SER A 218 -6.09 2.79 5.53
CA SER A 218 -6.23 4.15 4.99
C SER A 218 -7.00 5.07 5.93
N SER A 219 -8.12 4.60 6.48
CA SER A 219 -8.93 5.38 7.42
C SER A 219 -8.19 5.65 8.74
N LEU A 220 -7.45 4.67 9.26
CA LEU A 220 -6.61 4.88 10.45
C LEU A 220 -5.45 5.86 10.17
N LEU A 221 -4.77 5.73 9.03
CA LEU A 221 -3.70 6.64 8.65
C LEU A 221 -4.21 8.08 8.52
N LEU A 222 -5.30 8.28 7.78
CA LEU A 222 -5.91 9.60 7.63
C LEU A 222 -6.40 10.16 8.97
N THR A 223 -6.84 9.31 9.91
CA THR A 223 -7.19 9.74 11.27
C THR A 223 -5.96 10.31 11.98
N VAL A 224 -4.82 9.60 11.97
CA VAL A 224 -3.56 10.08 12.55
C VAL A 224 -3.10 11.37 11.89
N LEU A 225 -3.15 11.46 10.56
CA LEU A 225 -2.79 12.67 9.81
C LEU A 225 -3.71 13.84 10.15
N THR A 226 -4.99 13.59 10.42
CA THR A 226 -5.92 14.63 10.88
C THR A 226 -5.54 15.13 12.27
N LEU A 227 -5.29 14.21 13.21
CA LEU A 227 -4.99 14.51 14.61
C LEU A 227 -3.65 15.24 14.79
N ASN A 228 -2.67 14.99 13.92
CA ASN A 228 -1.36 15.65 13.98
C ASN A 228 -1.26 16.90 13.09
N GLY A 229 -2.32 17.24 12.35
CA GLY A 229 -2.39 18.43 11.50
C GLY A 229 -1.79 18.27 10.10
N LEU A 230 -1.11 17.15 9.78
CA LEU A 230 -0.54 16.90 8.44
C LEU A 230 -1.62 16.78 7.36
N GLY A 231 -2.76 16.18 7.70
CA GLY A 231 -3.91 16.07 6.80
C GLY A 231 -4.43 17.46 6.40
N PHE A 232 -4.56 18.36 7.38
CA PHE A 232 -4.97 19.72 7.08
C PHE A 232 -3.93 20.48 6.27
N HIS A 233 -2.63 20.30 6.57
CA HIS A 233 -1.56 20.97 5.83
C HIS A 233 -1.50 20.52 4.36
N TYR A 234 -1.49 19.21 4.10
CA TYR A 234 -1.13 18.68 2.78
C TYR A 234 -2.31 18.17 1.95
N LEU A 235 -3.37 17.67 2.57
CA LEU A 235 -4.46 16.99 1.84
C LEU A 235 -5.68 17.88 1.62
N TRP A 236 -6.04 18.73 2.58
CA TRP A 236 -7.21 19.62 2.49
C TRP A 236 -7.03 21.01 3.11
N PRO A 237 -5.94 21.77 2.81
CA PRO A 237 -5.65 23.05 3.46
C PRO A 237 -6.68 24.16 3.24
N GLY A 238 -7.46 24.05 2.16
CA GLY A 238 -8.55 24.98 1.82
C GLY A 238 -9.92 24.60 2.38
N LEU A 239 -10.06 23.48 3.11
CA LEU A 239 -11.35 22.94 3.55
C LEU A 239 -11.42 22.74 5.08
N PRO A 240 -11.58 23.83 5.87
CA PRO A 240 -11.74 23.74 7.32
C PRO A 240 -12.88 22.81 7.75
N VAL A 241 -13.99 22.80 7.01
CA VAL A 241 -15.15 21.93 7.30
C VAL A 241 -14.76 20.44 7.27
N VAL A 242 -13.86 20.05 6.36
CA VAL A 242 -13.34 18.68 6.31
C VAL A 242 -12.49 18.40 7.54
N GLN A 243 -11.59 19.33 7.91
CA GLN A 243 -10.74 19.19 9.09
C GLN A 243 -11.55 18.97 10.38
N GLN A 244 -12.65 19.71 10.56
CA GLN A 244 -13.49 19.61 11.75
C GLN A 244 -14.16 18.24 11.93
N HIS A 245 -14.45 17.53 10.85
CA HIS A 245 -15.23 16.29 10.89
C HIS A 245 -14.39 15.05 10.55
N ALA A 246 -13.23 15.21 9.91
CA ALA A 246 -12.43 14.13 9.37
C ALA A 246 -12.12 13.04 10.40
N SER A 247 -11.70 13.41 11.62
CA SER A 247 -11.36 12.44 12.67
C SER A 247 -12.52 11.51 13.03
N LEU A 248 -13.75 12.04 13.15
CA LEU A 248 -14.95 11.27 13.47
C LEU A 248 -15.39 10.38 12.30
N LEU A 249 -15.39 10.93 11.08
CA LEU A 249 -15.79 10.20 9.88
C LEU A 249 -14.84 9.03 9.60
N LEU A 250 -13.53 9.28 9.68
CA LEU A 250 -12.50 8.29 9.43
C LEU A 250 -12.48 7.22 10.52
N ALA A 251 -12.70 7.58 11.79
CA ALA A 251 -12.86 6.61 12.86
C ALA A 251 -14.08 5.70 12.63
N ALA A 252 -15.23 6.27 12.21
CA ALA A 252 -16.42 5.47 11.89
C ALA A 252 -16.17 4.52 10.71
N ILE A 253 -15.48 4.96 9.66
CA ILE A 253 -15.08 4.11 8.53
C ILE A 253 -14.13 3.00 9.00
N ALA A 254 -13.14 3.31 9.83
CA ALA A 254 -12.20 2.32 10.37
C ALA A 254 -12.92 1.24 11.20
N ILE A 255 -13.87 1.64 12.04
CA ILE A 255 -14.68 0.71 12.83
C ILE A 255 -15.53 -0.18 11.90
N ALA A 256 -16.16 0.40 10.88
CA ALA A 256 -16.96 -0.35 9.92
C ALA A 256 -16.12 -1.37 9.15
N SER A 257 -14.97 -0.97 8.60
CA SER A 257 -14.08 -1.87 7.86
C SER A 257 -13.54 -2.99 8.76
N SER A 258 -13.14 -2.67 9.99
CA SER A 258 -12.70 -3.68 10.98
C SER A 258 -13.81 -4.70 11.26
N ALA A 259 -15.05 -4.23 11.43
CA ALA A 259 -16.20 -5.08 11.70
C ALA A 259 -16.52 -6.02 10.53
N PHE A 260 -16.57 -5.51 9.30
CA PHE A 260 -16.84 -6.35 8.13
C PHE A 260 -15.72 -7.34 7.84
N LEU A 261 -14.46 -6.94 8.05
CA LEU A 261 -13.32 -7.83 7.91
C LEU A 261 -13.36 -8.97 8.93
N ALA A 262 -13.65 -8.66 10.20
CA ALA A 262 -13.79 -9.67 11.25
C ALA A 262 -14.96 -10.63 11.00
N LYS A 263 -16.08 -10.10 10.50
CA LYS A 263 -17.23 -10.91 10.07
C LYS A 263 -16.82 -11.92 8.99
N GLU A 264 -16.14 -11.47 7.93
CA GLU A 264 -15.73 -12.34 6.82
C GLU A 264 -14.82 -13.48 7.32
N LYS A 265 -13.83 -13.16 8.16
CA LYS A 265 -12.93 -14.16 8.77
C LYS A 265 -13.68 -15.19 9.64
N ILE A 266 -14.69 -14.75 10.40
CA ILE A 266 -15.50 -15.65 11.23
C ILE A 266 -16.41 -16.54 10.39
N ASP A 267 -16.97 -16.00 9.30
CA ASP A 267 -17.81 -16.75 8.37
C ASP A 267 -16.97 -17.81 7.62
N GLU A 268 -15.73 -17.48 7.21
CA GLU A 268 -14.75 -18.42 6.66
C GLU A 268 -14.43 -19.55 7.66
N ALA A 269 -14.28 -19.20 8.95
CA ALA A 269 -14.03 -20.15 10.03
C ALA A 269 -15.27 -20.99 10.45
N LYS A 270 -16.42 -20.84 9.77
CA LYS A 270 -17.66 -21.65 9.90
C LYS A 270 -18.27 -21.81 11.31
N SER A 271 -18.06 -20.88 12.25
CA SER A 271 -18.16 -21.34 13.66
C SER A 271 -18.77 -20.42 14.74
N ASN A 272 -19.21 -19.18 14.45
CA ASN A 272 -20.00 -18.42 15.45
C ASN A 272 -20.98 -17.38 14.86
N LEU A 273 -22.26 -17.75 14.76
CA LEU A 273 -23.33 -16.87 14.26
C LEU A 273 -23.55 -15.61 15.11
N LEU A 274 -23.40 -15.70 16.44
CA LEU A 274 -23.55 -14.55 17.33
C LEU A 274 -22.43 -13.53 17.10
N ALA A 275 -21.18 -14.00 17.00
CA ALA A 275 -20.04 -13.13 16.71
C ALA A 275 -20.20 -12.45 15.35
N SER A 276 -20.50 -13.22 14.29
CA SER A 276 -20.72 -12.71 12.93
C SER A 276 -21.83 -11.65 12.88
N ARG A 277 -22.99 -11.91 13.50
CA ARG A 277 -24.09 -10.93 13.60
C ARG A 277 -23.72 -9.69 14.40
N SER A 278 -22.96 -9.83 15.49
CA SER A 278 -22.54 -8.69 16.31
C SER A 278 -21.61 -7.76 15.52
N PHE A 279 -20.67 -8.32 14.76
CA PHE A 279 -19.82 -7.55 13.86
C PHE A 279 -20.63 -6.88 12.75
N PHE A 280 -21.56 -7.59 12.12
CA PHE A 280 -22.41 -7.01 11.08
C PHE A 280 -23.21 -5.81 11.60
N ILE A 281 -23.91 -5.96 12.73
CA ILE A 281 -24.71 -4.89 13.34
C ILE A 281 -23.82 -3.69 13.69
N THR A 282 -22.65 -3.95 14.30
CA THR A 282 -21.71 -2.88 14.68
C THR A 282 -21.16 -2.15 13.45
N GLY A 283 -20.84 -2.88 12.37
CA GLY A 283 -20.38 -2.30 11.12
C GLY A 283 -21.43 -1.41 10.45
N ILE A 284 -22.70 -1.86 10.43
CA ILE A 284 -23.82 -1.04 9.93
C ILE A 284 -24.04 0.19 10.82
N ALA A 285 -24.01 0.04 12.14
CA ALA A 285 -24.13 1.16 13.06
C ALA A 285 -23.04 2.21 12.81
N ALA A 286 -21.78 1.77 12.63
CA ALA A 286 -20.66 2.65 12.31
C ALA A 286 -20.82 3.35 10.95
N LEU A 287 -21.29 2.66 9.91
CA LEU A 287 -21.59 3.30 8.62
C LEU A 287 -22.69 4.35 8.72
N CYS A 288 -23.74 4.11 9.51
CA CYS A 288 -24.79 5.09 9.76
C CYS A 288 -24.27 6.33 10.51
N LEU A 289 -23.18 6.21 11.27
CA LEU A 289 -22.57 7.37 11.94
C LEU A 289 -21.91 8.33 10.96
N VAL A 290 -21.38 7.85 9.83
CA VAL A 290 -20.66 8.70 8.87
C VAL A 290 -21.50 9.91 8.42
N PRO A 291 -22.70 9.75 7.84
CA PRO A 291 -23.52 10.91 7.49
C PRO A 291 -24.05 11.64 8.74
N LEU A 292 -24.34 10.92 9.82
CA LEU A 292 -24.91 11.51 11.04
C LEU A 292 -23.94 12.48 11.74
N CYS A 293 -22.64 12.19 11.71
CA CYS A 293 -21.58 13.03 12.27
C CYS A 293 -21.50 14.41 11.62
N LEU A 294 -22.01 14.57 10.39
CA LEU A 294 -22.05 15.87 9.69
C LEU A 294 -23.18 16.79 10.18
N TRP A 295 -24.19 16.26 10.88
CA TRP A 295 -25.36 17.01 11.34
C TRP A 295 -25.41 17.25 12.85
N MET A 296 -24.55 16.58 13.62
CA MET A 296 -24.53 16.69 15.08
C MET A 296 -23.41 17.59 15.57
N SER A 297 -23.49 18.00 16.84
CA SER A 297 -22.37 18.68 17.48
C SER A 297 -21.16 17.76 17.60
N TYR A 298 -19.96 18.34 17.56
CA TYR A 298 -18.70 17.59 17.68
C TYR A 298 -18.67 16.71 18.93
N GLN A 299 -19.08 17.25 20.08
CA GLN A 299 -19.14 16.52 21.35
C GLN A 299 -20.07 15.30 21.29
N ALA A 300 -21.27 15.44 20.71
CA ALA A 300 -22.19 14.31 20.54
C ALA A 300 -21.59 13.24 19.62
N GLY A 301 -20.89 13.66 18.56
CA GLY A 301 -20.16 12.78 17.65
C GLY A 301 -19.06 11.99 18.34
N VAL A 302 -18.23 12.66 19.15
CA VAL A 302 -17.19 12.01 19.95
C VAL A 302 -17.79 10.94 20.85
N TYR A 303 -18.87 11.23 21.58
CA TYR A 303 -19.51 10.24 22.47
C TYR A 303 -20.05 9.03 21.72
N LEU A 304 -20.74 9.26 20.59
CA LEU A 304 -21.36 8.19 19.82
C LEU A 304 -20.33 7.29 19.12
N VAL A 305 -19.31 7.89 18.48
CA VAL A 305 -18.20 7.15 17.87
C VAL A 305 -17.43 6.38 18.94
N THR A 306 -17.17 6.98 20.11
CA THR A 306 -16.50 6.29 21.22
C THR A 306 -17.33 5.11 21.75
N ALA A 307 -18.65 5.25 21.86
CA ALA A 307 -19.53 4.16 22.28
C ALA A 307 -19.50 2.98 21.29
N VAL A 308 -19.54 3.27 19.98
CA VAL A 308 -19.44 2.24 18.93
C VAL A 308 -18.02 1.64 18.88
N ALA A 309 -16.98 2.45 19.13
CA ALA A 309 -15.61 1.97 19.30
C ALA A 309 -15.50 0.96 20.46
N ILE A 310 -16.05 1.27 21.64
CA ILE A 310 -16.07 0.34 22.77
C ILE A 310 -16.81 -0.96 22.39
N LEU A 311 -17.94 -0.85 21.68
CA LEU A 311 -18.71 -2.01 21.25
C LEU A 311 -17.92 -2.92 20.31
N ILE A 312 -17.30 -2.39 19.25
CA ILE A 312 -16.51 -3.20 18.30
C ILE A 312 -15.36 -3.90 19.01
N CYS A 313 -14.78 -3.23 20.01
CA CYS A 313 -13.70 -3.77 20.80
C CYS A 313 -14.15 -4.94 21.69
N CYS A 314 -15.31 -4.83 22.32
CA CYS A 314 -15.93 -5.96 23.00
C CYS A 314 -16.18 -7.14 22.05
N CYS A 315 -16.59 -6.88 20.80
CA CYS A 315 -16.75 -7.92 19.78
C CYS A 315 -15.42 -8.61 19.42
N HIS A 316 -14.33 -7.84 19.24
CA HIS A 316 -13.00 -8.41 18.98
C HIS A 316 -12.48 -9.23 20.16
N VAL A 317 -12.61 -8.76 21.40
CA VAL A 317 -12.22 -9.53 22.59
C VAL A 317 -13.04 -10.81 22.71
N TYR A 318 -14.36 -10.72 22.56
CA TYR A 318 -15.25 -11.89 22.61
C TYR A 318 -14.88 -12.92 21.53
N SER A 319 -14.76 -12.49 20.27
CA SER A 319 -14.44 -13.38 19.16
C SER A 319 -13.05 -13.99 19.27
N GLY A 320 -12.05 -13.22 19.73
CA GLY A 320 -10.69 -13.71 19.97
C GLY A 320 -10.67 -14.82 21.01
N VAL A 321 -11.25 -14.57 22.19
CA VAL A 321 -11.36 -15.58 23.26
C VAL A 321 -12.13 -16.80 22.80
N TRP A 322 -13.22 -16.60 22.06
CA TRP A 322 -14.04 -17.67 21.54
C TRP A 322 -13.27 -18.54 20.54
N MET A 323 -12.55 -17.96 19.57
CA MET A 323 -11.78 -18.70 18.57
C MET A 323 -10.61 -19.47 19.21
N VAL A 324 -9.88 -18.89 20.18
CA VAL A 324 -8.81 -19.60 20.92
C VAL A 324 -9.36 -20.84 21.64
N LYS A 325 -10.52 -20.70 22.30
CA LYS A 325 -11.15 -21.83 23.02
C LYS A 325 -11.58 -22.98 22.10
N HIS A 326 -11.80 -22.71 20.82
CA HIS A 326 -12.22 -23.71 19.83
C HIS A 326 -11.07 -24.15 18.91
N GLY A 327 -9.82 -23.80 19.25
CA GLY A 327 -8.63 -24.22 18.51
C GLY A 327 -8.38 -23.50 17.18
N ILE A 328 -9.11 -22.41 16.92
CA ILE A 328 -9.00 -21.61 15.69
C ILE A 328 -7.98 -20.50 15.93
N ASN A 329 -6.70 -20.82 15.70
CA ASN A 329 -5.59 -19.88 15.92
C ASN A 329 -5.17 -19.12 14.66
N GLU A 330 -5.43 -19.66 13.47
CA GLU A 330 -4.92 -19.10 12.19
C GLU A 330 -5.56 -17.77 11.81
N GLU A 331 -6.78 -17.48 12.27
CA GLU A 331 -7.52 -16.24 11.93
C GLU A 331 -7.49 -15.19 13.07
N GLN A 332 -6.59 -15.33 14.05
CA GLN A 332 -6.50 -14.43 15.21
C GLN A 332 -5.79 -13.10 14.94
N ASP A 333 -5.04 -12.98 13.85
CA ASP A 333 -4.13 -11.86 13.62
C ASP A 333 -4.83 -10.50 13.65
N LEU A 334 -6.06 -10.42 13.13
CA LEU A 334 -6.88 -9.20 13.20
C LEU A 334 -7.30 -8.86 14.63
N ASN A 335 -7.71 -9.85 15.43
CA ASN A 335 -8.11 -9.62 16.82
C ASN A 335 -6.93 -9.19 17.69
N VAL A 336 -5.75 -9.78 17.47
CA VAL A 336 -4.51 -9.36 18.15
C VAL A 336 -4.14 -7.93 17.74
N SER A 337 -4.16 -7.64 16.45
CA SER A 337 -3.91 -6.34 15.84
C SER A 337 -4.81 -5.23 16.43
N VAL A 338 -6.13 -5.44 16.43
CA VAL A 338 -7.09 -4.49 17.02
C VAL A 338 -6.96 -4.46 18.55
N GLY A 339 -6.58 -5.57 19.20
CA GLY A 339 -6.27 -5.62 20.62
C GLY A 339 -5.12 -4.69 21.05
N ILE A 340 -4.08 -4.57 20.22
CA ILE A 340 -2.97 -3.64 20.45
C ILE A 340 -3.44 -2.18 20.32
N LEU A 341 -4.22 -1.88 19.27
CA LEU A 341 -4.82 -0.57 19.08
C LEU A 341 -5.70 -0.19 20.27
N LEU A 342 -6.51 -1.15 20.74
CA LEU A 342 -7.35 -1.02 21.92
C LEU A 342 -6.58 -0.68 23.17
N PHE A 343 -5.50 -1.41 23.42
CA PHE A 343 -4.63 -1.17 24.56
C PHE A 343 -4.07 0.25 24.52
N ALA A 344 -3.61 0.71 23.35
CA ALA A 344 -3.18 2.10 23.18
C ALA A 344 -4.30 3.10 23.47
N LEU A 345 -5.52 2.86 22.97
CA LEU A 345 -6.68 3.73 23.23
C LEU A 345 -7.05 3.81 24.72
N VAL A 346 -6.94 2.70 25.47
CA VAL A 346 -7.14 2.70 26.93
C VAL A 346 -6.08 3.55 27.62
N PHE A 347 -4.81 3.45 27.22
CA PHE A 347 -3.74 4.28 27.76
C PHE A 347 -3.93 5.76 27.42
N ILE A 348 -4.37 6.08 26.20
CA ILE A 348 -4.73 7.44 25.79
C ILE A 348 -5.88 7.98 26.63
N ALA A 349 -6.91 7.17 26.89
CA ALA A 349 -8.02 7.55 27.76
C ALA A 349 -7.52 7.83 29.18
N ILE A 350 -6.69 6.95 29.75
CA ILE A 350 -6.07 7.19 31.07
C ILE A 350 -5.28 8.50 31.03
N ASN A 351 -4.41 8.72 30.04
CA ASN A 351 -3.64 9.95 29.91
C ASN A 351 -4.53 11.21 29.82
N ASN A 352 -5.71 11.08 29.21
CA ASN A 352 -6.68 12.17 29.07
C ASN A 352 -7.49 12.43 30.35
N PHE A 353 -7.60 11.47 31.27
CA PHE A 353 -8.37 11.64 32.52
C PHE A 353 -7.51 11.73 33.79
N THR A 354 -6.24 11.31 33.74
CA THR A 354 -5.31 11.42 34.87
C THR A 354 -4.36 12.61 34.69
N ALA A 355 -3.81 13.09 35.81
CA ALA A 355 -2.75 14.10 35.82
C ALA A 355 -1.34 13.48 35.78
N THR A 356 -1.26 12.14 35.64
CA THR A 356 0.02 11.41 35.67
C THR A 356 0.76 11.61 34.36
N PRO A 357 2.00 12.15 34.36
CA PRO A 357 2.78 12.29 33.15
C PRO A 357 3.18 10.90 32.64
N LEU A 358 2.64 10.52 31.48
CA LEU A 358 3.07 9.30 30.79
C LEU A 358 4.30 9.58 29.92
N PRO A 359 5.18 8.59 29.72
CA PRO A 359 6.44 8.76 28.99
C PRO A 359 6.27 8.97 27.49
N LEU A 360 5.10 8.60 26.93
CA LEU A 360 4.77 8.73 25.51
C LEU A 360 3.55 9.63 25.34
N SER A 361 3.56 10.42 24.27
CA SER A 361 2.38 11.20 23.88
C SER A 361 1.28 10.28 23.34
N ASN A 362 0.03 10.76 23.39
CA ASN A 362 -1.12 10.02 22.85
C ASN A 362 -0.94 9.65 21.38
N LEU A 363 -0.37 10.57 20.59
CA LEU A 363 -0.13 10.37 19.17
C LEU A 363 0.95 9.30 18.94
N ALA A 364 2.06 9.34 19.70
CA ALA A 364 3.12 8.33 19.59
C ALA A 364 2.62 6.93 19.95
N LEU A 365 1.76 6.80 20.97
CA LEU A 365 1.12 5.53 21.32
C LEU A 365 0.29 4.97 20.16
N LEU A 366 -0.46 5.83 19.48
CA LEU A 366 -1.29 5.45 18.34
C LEU A 366 -0.45 5.05 17.11
N GLU A 367 0.59 5.81 16.79
CA GLU A 367 1.54 5.52 15.70
C GLU A 367 2.24 4.17 15.92
N ILE A 368 2.75 3.92 17.14
CA ILE A 368 3.39 2.63 17.50
C ILE A 368 2.39 1.47 17.37
N ALA A 369 1.17 1.65 17.89
CA ALA A 369 0.15 0.61 17.79
C ALA A 369 -0.19 0.29 16.33
N MET A 370 -0.28 1.29 15.46
CA MET A 370 -0.51 1.11 14.03
C MET A 370 0.66 0.41 13.33
N LEU A 371 1.91 0.75 13.66
CA LEU A 371 3.08 0.06 13.09
C LEU A 371 3.10 -1.43 13.46
N LEU A 372 2.78 -1.75 14.72
CA LEU A 372 2.66 -3.14 15.17
C LEU A 372 1.52 -3.86 14.46
N MET A 373 0.37 -3.19 14.33
CA MET A 373 -0.81 -3.71 13.63
C MET A 373 -0.48 -4.05 12.17
N VAL A 374 0.11 -3.10 11.44
CA VAL A 374 0.50 -3.30 10.04
C VAL A 374 1.53 -4.41 9.89
N SER A 375 2.49 -4.51 10.82
CA SER A 375 3.49 -5.58 10.81
C SER A 375 2.85 -6.95 10.96
N ILE A 376 1.92 -7.11 11.92
CA ILE A 376 1.20 -8.37 12.16
C ILE A 376 0.35 -8.74 10.95
N LEU A 377 -0.44 -7.81 10.42
CA LEU A 377 -1.28 -8.07 9.25
C LEU A 377 -0.44 -8.40 8.01
N SER A 378 0.69 -7.71 7.81
CA SER A 378 1.57 -7.96 6.65
C SER A 378 2.21 -9.34 6.72
N VAL A 379 2.69 -9.75 7.90
CA VAL A 379 3.22 -11.11 8.13
C VAL A 379 2.12 -12.16 7.95
N SER A 380 0.91 -11.89 8.43
CA SER A 380 -0.26 -12.76 8.25
C SER A 380 -0.58 -12.97 6.77
N ALA A 381 -0.62 -11.88 5.99
CA ALA A 381 -0.88 -11.94 4.55
C ALA A 381 0.19 -12.76 3.80
N ILE A 382 1.47 -12.51 4.10
CA ILE A 382 2.58 -13.28 3.51
C ILE A 382 2.47 -14.76 3.88
N ARG A 383 2.17 -15.09 5.15
CA ARG A 383 2.01 -16.47 5.60
C ARG A 383 0.87 -17.18 4.89
N LYS A 384 -0.30 -16.52 4.79
CA LYS A 384 -1.47 -17.08 4.08
C LYS A 384 -1.15 -17.34 2.61
N GLN A 385 -0.40 -16.44 1.97
CA GLN A 385 0.03 -16.60 0.58
C GLN A 385 1.04 -17.75 0.41
N LEU A 386 2.01 -17.88 1.32
CA LEU A 386 2.97 -19.00 1.31
C LEU A 386 2.26 -20.34 1.52
N GLN A 387 1.37 -20.44 2.51
CA GLN A 387 0.59 -21.66 2.77
C GLN A 387 -0.27 -22.04 1.57
N THR A 388 -0.93 -21.08 0.92
CA THR A 388 -1.73 -21.32 -0.29
C THR A 388 -0.84 -21.85 -1.42
N SER A 389 0.36 -21.29 -1.58
CA SER A 389 1.33 -21.75 -2.59
C SER A 389 1.84 -23.16 -2.31
N GLU A 390 2.15 -23.48 -1.05
CA GLU A 390 2.60 -24.81 -0.62
C GLU A 390 1.51 -25.86 -0.81
N GLN A 391 0.26 -25.56 -0.43
CA GLN A 391 -0.87 -26.46 -0.63
C GLN A 391 -1.10 -26.76 -2.11
N LEU A 392 -1.01 -25.75 -2.98
CA LEU A 392 -1.13 -25.94 -4.41
C LEU A 392 0.00 -26.81 -4.96
N GLN A 393 1.23 -26.63 -4.48
CA GLN A 393 2.36 -27.50 -4.85
C GLN A 393 2.15 -28.94 -4.41
N GLN A 394 1.70 -29.15 -3.17
CA GLN A 394 1.42 -30.50 -2.65
C GLN A 394 0.29 -31.18 -3.43
N GLN A 395 -0.75 -30.44 -3.83
CA GLN A 395 -1.82 -30.96 -4.67
C GLN A 395 -1.29 -31.39 -6.04
N LEU A 396 -0.46 -30.56 -6.68
CA LEU A 396 0.17 -30.88 -7.96
C LEU A 396 1.13 -32.08 -7.87
N GLU A 397 1.86 -32.22 -6.75
CA GLU A 397 2.72 -33.38 -6.51
C GLU A 397 1.91 -34.66 -6.26
N GLN A 398 0.82 -34.58 -5.50
CA GLN A 398 -0.09 -35.71 -5.28
C GLN A 398 -0.76 -36.15 -6.58
N GLU A 399 -1.18 -35.22 -7.42
CA GLU A 399 -1.77 -35.50 -8.73
C GLU A 399 -0.75 -36.23 -9.62
N ARG A 400 0.49 -35.73 -9.70
CA ARG A 400 1.58 -36.40 -10.44
C ARG A 400 1.93 -37.79 -9.91
N ALA A 401 1.99 -37.95 -8.59
CA ALA A 401 2.29 -39.24 -7.97
C ALA A 401 1.16 -40.25 -8.20
N SER A 402 -0.10 -39.78 -8.20
CA SER A 402 -1.26 -40.59 -8.57
C SER A 402 -1.16 -41.04 -10.02
N ASP A 403 -0.83 -40.13 -10.94
CA ASP A 403 -0.66 -40.44 -12.37
C ASP A 403 0.46 -41.48 -12.59
N GLU A 404 1.60 -41.34 -11.90
CA GLU A 404 2.73 -42.26 -11.99
C GLU A 404 2.41 -43.64 -11.37
N PHE A 405 1.67 -43.67 -10.26
CA PHE A 405 1.17 -44.92 -9.67
C PHE A 405 0.18 -45.63 -10.59
N HIS A 406 -0.73 -44.89 -11.23
CA HIS A 406 -1.65 -45.47 -12.21
C HIS A 406 -0.93 -46.00 -13.45
N LEU A 407 0.10 -45.31 -13.95
CA LEU A 407 0.92 -45.77 -15.08
C LEU A 407 1.69 -47.06 -14.74
N SER A 408 2.34 -47.09 -13.58
CA SER A 408 3.11 -48.26 -13.12
C SER A 408 2.22 -49.46 -12.77
N GLY A 409 1.03 -49.22 -12.21
CA GLY A 409 0.01 -50.25 -11.98
C GLY A 409 -0.53 -50.85 -13.29
N PHE A 410 -0.67 -50.03 -14.33
CA PHE A 410 -1.02 -50.49 -15.68
C PHE A 410 0.08 -51.38 -16.28
N GLU A 411 1.35 -50.98 -16.17
CA GLU A 411 2.51 -51.80 -16.61
C GLU A 411 2.62 -53.13 -15.84
N ALA A 412 2.38 -53.11 -14.52
CA ALA A 412 2.40 -54.31 -13.68
C ALA A 412 1.23 -55.27 -13.98
N PHE A 413 0.04 -54.75 -14.27
CA PHE A 413 -1.11 -55.54 -14.68
C PHE A 413 -0.94 -56.13 -16.09
N GLU A 414 -0.29 -55.42 -17.01
CA GLU A 414 0.07 -55.96 -18.33
C GLU A 414 1.09 -57.10 -18.21
N SER A 415 2.03 -57.00 -17.25
CA SER A 415 3.01 -58.03 -16.90
C SER A 415 2.38 -59.29 -16.29
N ASP A 416 1.32 -59.17 -15.49
CA ASP A 416 0.72 -60.30 -14.74
C ASP A 416 -0.34 -61.08 -15.55
N LYS A 417 -0.62 -60.67 -16.79
CA LYS A 417 -1.56 -61.35 -17.71
C LYS A 417 -1.14 -62.79 -18.10
N ASN A 418 0.03 -63.26 -17.66
CA ASN A 418 0.56 -64.60 -17.91
C ASN A 418 0.28 -65.65 -16.83
N THR A 419 -0.41 -65.33 -15.72
CA THR A 419 -0.68 -66.34 -14.68
C THR A 419 -2.11 -66.24 -14.11
N SER A 420 -2.94 -67.24 -14.42
CA SER A 420 -4.33 -67.45 -13.95
C SER A 420 -4.49 -67.50 -12.41
N THR A 421 -5.66 -67.18 -11.80
CA THR A 421 -6.77 -68.11 -11.40
C THR A 421 -8.06 -67.37 -10.93
N PHE A 422 -9.18 -68.11 -10.89
CA PHE A 422 -10.64 -67.85 -10.90
C PHE A 422 -11.38 -67.15 -9.70
N GLU A 423 -12.51 -66.51 -10.07
CA GLU A 423 -13.91 -66.57 -9.51
C GLU A 423 -14.46 -65.72 -8.34
N GLU A 424 -13.72 -64.91 -7.57
CA GLU A 424 -14.33 -64.05 -6.52
C GLU A 424 -14.57 -62.58 -6.89
N ASP A 425 -14.45 -62.24 -8.17
CA ASP A 425 -14.02 -60.89 -8.53
C ASP A 425 -14.91 -60.20 -9.58
N GLU A 426 -16.08 -60.74 -9.98
CA GLU A 426 -16.88 -60.11 -11.05
C GLU A 426 -17.50 -58.76 -10.64
N ASP A 427 -18.10 -58.69 -9.44
CA ASP A 427 -18.75 -57.46 -8.96
C ASP A 427 -17.71 -56.38 -8.58
N LEU A 428 -16.56 -56.81 -8.06
CA LEU A 428 -15.42 -55.94 -7.78
C LEU A 428 -14.73 -55.48 -9.07
N ARG A 429 -14.57 -56.35 -10.07
CA ARG A 429 -14.08 -55.99 -11.42
C ARG A 429 -15.03 -55.07 -12.14
N GLN A 430 -16.33 -55.27 -12.02
CA GLN A 430 -17.34 -54.39 -12.61
C GLN A 430 -17.24 -52.99 -11.98
N LYS A 431 -17.15 -52.92 -10.65
CA LYS A 431 -17.02 -51.65 -9.93
C LYS A 431 -15.68 -50.95 -10.21
N LEU A 432 -14.59 -51.70 -10.32
CA LEU A 432 -13.29 -51.18 -10.74
C LEU A 432 -13.31 -50.73 -12.21
N ALA A 433 -14.02 -51.42 -13.10
CA ALA A 433 -14.17 -51.03 -14.49
C ALA A 433 -14.99 -49.74 -14.63
N GLU A 434 -16.06 -49.59 -13.85
CA GLU A 434 -16.86 -48.36 -13.79
C GLU A 434 -16.03 -47.18 -13.27
N GLN A 435 -15.30 -47.37 -12.16
CA GLN A 435 -14.42 -46.32 -11.60
C GLN A 435 -13.28 -45.94 -12.55
N ASN A 436 -12.68 -46.91 -13.24
CA ASN A 436 -11.64 -46.63 -14.25
C ASN A 436 -12.19 -45.87 -15.45
N LEU A 437 -13.42 -46.17 -15.87
CA LEU A 437 -14.06 -45.46 -16.98
C LEU A 437 -14.37 -44.01 -16.59
N GLU A 438 -14.88 -43.77 -15.38
CA GLU A 438 -15.16 -42.43 -14.86
C GLU A 438 -13.87 -41.59 -14.72
N LEU A 439 -12.80 -42.21 -14.21
CA LEU A 439 -11.48 -41.59 -14.11
C LEU A 439 -10.94 -41.20 -15.50
N GLN A 440 -11.01 -42.11 -16.47
CA GLN A 440 -10.57 -41.86 -17.85
C GLN A 440 -11.33 -40.71 -18.51
N VAL A 441 -12.65 -40.61 -18.27
CA VAL A 441 -13.46 -39.49 -18.78
C VAL A 441 -13.01 -38.18 -18.13
N THR A 442 -12.80 -38.17 -16.83
CA THR A 442 -12.41 -36.96 -16.08
C THR A 442 -11.02 -36.47 -16.48
N LEU A 443 -10.04 -37.39 -16.61
CA LEU A 443 -8.68 -37.06 -17.07
C LEU A 443 -8.69 -36.47 -18.47
N ARG A 444 -9.51 -37.03 -19.36
CA ARG A 444 -9.65 -36.52 -20.72
C ARG A 444 -10.29 -35.13 -20.76
N GLU A 445 -11.32 -34.88 -19.95
CA GLU A 445 -11.92 -33.55 -19.84
C GLU A 445 -10.93 -32.51 -19.29
N LEU A 446 -10.12 -32.87 -18.30
CA LEU A 446 -9.07 -32.01 -17.75
C LEU A 446 -7.98 -31.72 -18.78
N GLU A 447 -7.51 -32.75 -19.50
CA GLU A 447 -6.52 -32.59 -20.56
C GLU A 447 -7.05 -31.71 -21.69
N ASP A 448 -8.32 -31.89 -22.08
CA ASP A 448 -8.98 -31.07 -23.09
C ASP A 448 -9.10 -29.60 -22.62
N ARG A 449 -9.47 -29.36 -21.35
CA ARG A 449 -9.55 -28.02 -20.76
C ARG A 449 -8.19 -27.34 -20.63
N ASN A 450 -7.18 -28.09 -20.20
CA ASN A 450 -5.82 -27.56 -20.09
C ASN A 450 -5.27 -27.23 -21.48
N THR A 451 -5.51 -28.09 -22.47
CA THR A 451 -5.18 -27.83 -23.87
C THR A 451 -5.93 -26.61 -24.42
N GLU A 452 -7.20 -26.41 -24.04
CA GLU A 452 -7.99 -25.23 -24.39
C GLU A 452 -7.40 -23.95 -23.75
N LEU A 453 -7.02 -23.99 -22.48
CA LEU A 453 -6.35 -22.88 -21.79
C LEU A 453 -4.97 -22.58 -22.37
N GLU A 454 -4.19 -23.60 -22.73
CA GLU A 454 -2.92 -23.44 -23.42
C GLU A 454 -3.08 -22.84 -24.82
N LYS A 455 -4.17 -23.18 -25.53
CA LYS A 455 -4.52 -22.55 -26.82
C LYS A 455 -4.92 -21.09 -26.66
N LEU A 456 -5.52 -20.72 -25.53
CA LEU A 456 -5.98 -19.34 -25.25
C LEU A 456 -4.84 -18.36 -24.94
N ASN A 457 -3.60 -18.82 -24.75
CA ASN A 457 -2.43 -17.96 -24.47
C ASN A 457 -1.33 -18.10 -25.54
N THR A 458 -1.71 -17.94 -26.81
CA THR A 458 -0.82 -18.06 -27.98
C THR A 458 -0.20 -16.74 -28.43
N LEU A 459 -0.74 -15.60 -27.99
CA LEU A 459 -0.26 -14.26 -28.36
C LEU A 459 0.66 -13.66 -27.29
N ASP A 460 1.59 -12.81 -27.72
CA ASP A 460 2.41 -11.97 -26.85
C ASP A 460 1.66 -10.68 -26.49
N ALA A 461 1.53 -10.41 -25.19
CA ALA A 461 0.68 -9.33 -24.68
C ALA A 461 1.12 -7.92 -25.11
N LEU A 462 2.39 -7.73 -25.48
CA LEU A 462 2.90 -6.43 -25.92
C LEU A 462 2.72 -6.26 -27.43
N SER A 463 3.19 -7.23 -28.22
CA SER A 463 3.28 -7.12 -29.68
C SER A 463 2.02 -7.55 -30.43
N GLY A 464 1.14 -8.34 -29.81
CA GLY A 464 -0.11 -8.83 -30.41
C GLY A 464 0.06 -10.00 -31.40
N ILE A 465 1.30 -10.34 -31.76
CA ILE A 465 1.65 -11.50 -32.58
C ILE A 465 1.88 -12.74 -31.70
N HIS A 466 2.14 -13.89 -32.31
CA HIS A 466 2.34 -15.13 -31.56
C HIS A 466 3.59 -15.09 -30.66
N ASN A 467 3.50 -15.74 -29.49
CA ASN A 467 4.60 -15.81 -28.54
C ASN A 467 5.58 -16.96 -28.85
N ARG A 468 6.74 -16.95 -28.17
CA ARG A 468 7.77 -18.00 -28.29
C ARG A 468 7.24 -19.42 -28.03
N ARG A 469 6.31 -19.59 -27.08
CA ARG A 469 5.75 -20.92 -26.77
C ARG A 469 4.94 -21.48 -27.94
N HIS A 470 4.20 -20.61 -28.65
CA HIS A 470 3.52 -20.99 -29.88
C HIS A 470 4.50 -21.27 -31.01
N PHE A 471 5.58 -20.48 -31.14
CA PHE A 471 6.67 -20.75 -32.09
C PHE A 471 7.26 -22.15 -31.92
N ASP A 472 7.67 -22.53 -30.70
CA ASP A 472 8.30 -23.81 -30.40
C ASP A 472 7.38 -25.00 -30.76
N LYS A 473 6.07 -24.87 -30.51
CA LYS A 473 5.06 -25.86 -30.93
C LYS A 473 4.91 -25.89 -32.45
N ARG A 474 4.83 -24.72 -33.09
CA ARG A 474 4.57 -24.59 -34.54
C ARG A 474 5.73 -25.10 -35.39
N ILE A 475 6.97 -24.76 -35.04
CA ILE A 475 8.16 -25.19 -35.78
C ILE A 475 8.31 -26.72 -35.75
N GLN A 476 8.01 -27.37 -34.62
CA GLN A 476 8.01 -28.82 -34.55
C GLN A 476 6.97 -29.46 -35.46
N ALA A 477 5.74 -28.92 -35.46
CA ALA A 477 4.66 -29.44 -36.29
C ALA A 477 4.96 -29.27 -37.79
N GLU A 478 5.42 -28.09 -38.20
CA GLU A 478 5.75 -27.81 -39.60
C GLU A 478 7.00 -28.56 -40.06
N LEU A 479 7.99 -28.81 -39.19
CA LEU A 479 9.13 -29.64 -39.54
C LEU A 479 8.72 -31.10 -39.81
N ARG A 480 7.83 -31.66 -38.98
CA ARG A 480 7.28 -33.01 -39.22
C ARG A 480 6.48 -33.06 -40.52
N ARG A 481 5.66 -32.03 -40.80
CA ARG A 481 4.90 -31.91 -42.05
C ARG A 481 5.83 -31.82 -43.25
N ALA A 482 6.80 -30.92 -43.22
CA ALA A 482 7.77 -30.70 -44.28
C ALA A 482 8.55 -31.97 -44.64
N ARG A 483 8.94 -32.78 -43.64
CA ARG A 483 9.55 -34.09 -43.88
C ARG A 483 8.61 -35.08 -44.55
N ARG A 484 7.37 -35.17 -44.07
CA ARG A 484 6.37 -36.10 -44.60
C ARG A 484 6.00 -35.76 -46.04
N GLU A 485 5.89 -34.48 -46.36
CA GLU A 485 5.46 -33.97 -47.66
C GLU A 485 6.64 -33.67 -48.60
N LEU A 486 7.88 -33.80 -48.12
CA LEU A 486 9.11 -33.47 -48.85
C LEU A 486 9.12 -32.03 -49.38
N THR A 487 8.56 -31.10 -48.62
CA THR A 487 8.51 -29.67 -48.94
C THR A 487 9.59 -28.89 -48.18
N PRO A 488 10.09 -27.77 -48.72
CA PRO A 488 11.05 -26.93 -48.01
C PRO A 488 10.41 -26.23 -46.81
N LEU A 489 11.21 -25.97 -45.77
CA LEU A 489 10.83 -25.18 -44.60
C LEU A 489 11.89 -24.11 -44.37
N SER A 490 11.46 -22.85 -44.29
CA SER A 490 12.35 -21.72 -44.06
C SER A 490 12.01 -20.99 -42.76
N LEU A 491 13.03 -20.45 -42.12
CA LEU A 491 12.94 -19.66 -40.91
C LEU A 491 13.70 -18.34 -41.11
N ILE A 492 13.10 -17.24 -40.70
CA ILE A 492 13.76 -15.94 -40.62
C ILE A 492 13.83 -15.58 -39.14
N LEU A 493 15.03 -15.36 -38.61
CA LEU A 493 15.21 -14.71 -37.31
C LEU A 493 15.67 -13.28 -37.54
N PHE A 494 15.11 -12.32 -36.81
CA PHE A 494 15.50 -10.94 -36.93
C PHE A 494 15.45 -10.17 -35.62
N ASP A 495 16.25 -9.13 -35.56
CA ASP A 495 16.48 -8.33 -34.36
C ASP A 495 16.49 -6.83 -34.71
N ILE A 496 15.98 -6.00 -33.80
CA ILE A 496 15.96 -4.55 -33.97
C ILE A 496 17.36 -3.99 -33.70
N ASP A 497 17.94 -3.35 -34.71
CA ASP A 497 19.28 -2.81 -34.62
C ASP A 497 19.34 -1.67 -33.59
N HIS A 498 20.30 -1.77 -32.67
CA HIS A 498 20.55 -0.77 -31.64
C HIS A 498 19.34 -0.48 -30.72
N PHE A 499 18.46 -1.47 -30.48
CA PHE A 499 17.26 -1.30 -29.64
C PHE A 499 17.55 -0.72 -28.25
N LYS A 500 18.64 -1.14 -27.60
CA LYS A 500 19.07 -0.55 -26.32
C LYS A 500 19.26 0.97 -26.40
N LYS A 501 19.84 1.48 -27.49
CA LYS A 501 20.02 2.93 -27.70
C LYS A 501 18.68 3.64 -27.85
N VAL A 502 17.69 3.00 -28.47
CA VAL A 502 16.32 3.53 -28.57
C VAL A 502 15.73 3.68 -27.17
N ASN A 503 15.81 2.64 -26.34
CA ASN A 503 15.34 2.69 -24.95
C ASN A 503 16.07 3.76 -24.12
N ASP A 504 17.39 3.82 -24.23
CA ASP A 504 18.20 4.79 -23.47
C ASP A 504 17.93 6.25 -23.90
N THR A 505 17.51 6.48 -25.15
CA THR A 505 17.27 7.82 -25.71
C THR A 505 15.82 8.28 -25.53
N TYR A 506 14.85 7.40 -25.75
CA TYR A 506 13.42 7.74 -25.83
C TYR A 506 12.57 7.15 -24.69
N GLY A 507 13.18 6.33 -23.83
CA GLY A 507 12.51 5.63 -22.73
C GLY A 507 11.90 4.29 -23.13
N HIS A 508 11.67 3.42 -22.15
CA HIS A 508 11.11 2.08 -22.37
C HIS A 508 9.74 2.07 -23.03
N VAL A 509 8.89 3.06 -22.72
CA VAL A 509 7.54 3.18 -23.33
C VAL A 509 7.62 3.39 -24.84
N ALA A 510 8.57 4.21 -25.31
CA ALA A 510 8.81 4.39 -26.74
C ALA A 510 9.40 3.12 -27.38
N GLY A 511 10.24 2.38 -26.65
CA GLY A 511 10.72 1.06 -27.09
C GLY A 511 9.60 0.05 -27.30
N ASP A 512 8.62 0.01 -26.40
CA ASP A 512 7.44 -0.84 -26.50
C ASP A 512 6.55 -0.48 -27.71
N GLU A 513 6.45 0.81 -28.04
CA GLU A 513 5.78 1.29 -29.26
C GLU A 513 6.54 0.87 -30.53
N VAL A 514 7.88 0.89 -30.49
CA VAL A 514 8.72 0.39 -31.59
C VAL A 514 8.54 -1.12 -31.79
N ILE A 515 8.52 -1.92 -30.72
CA ILE A 515 8.27 -3.37 -30.80
C ILE A 515 6.91 -3.65 -31.46
N ARG A 516 5.86 -2.93 -31.05
CA ARG A 516 4.52 -3.07 -31.66
C ARG A 516 4.50 -2.73 -33.14
N ALA A 517 5.13 -1.61 -33.51
CA ALA A 517 5.18 -1.18 -34.89
C ALA A 517 5.96 -2.17 -35.78
N VAL A 518 7.08 -2.71 -35.29
CA VAL A 518 7.87 -3.73 -36.00
C VAL A 518 7.10 -5.03 -36.16
N ALA A 519 6.40 -5.48 -35.12
CA ALA A 519 5.57 -6.68 -35.16
C ALA A 519 4.46 -6.59 -36.22
N LEU A 520 3.68 -5.50 -36.17
CA LEU A 520 2.59 -5.24 -37.12
C LEU A 520 3.09 -5.13 -38.55
N THR A 521 4.16 -4.35 -38.76
CA THR A 521 4.75 -4.17 -40.10
C THR A 521 5.23 -5.50 -40.68
N SER A 522 5.79 -6.37 -39.84
CA SER A 522 6.26 -7.70 -40.25
C SER A 522 5.08 -8.60 -40.64
N GLU A 523 4.00 -8.59 -39.87
CA GLU A 523 2.78 -9.36 -40.15
C GLU A 523 2.11 -8.90 -41.45
N GLU A 524 2.02 -7.59 -41.69
CA GLU A 524 1.46 -7.00 -42.92
C GLU A 524 2.24 -7.37 -44.19
N GLN A 525 3.51 -7.76 -44.08
CA GLN A 525 4.28 -8.21 -45.24
C GLN A 525 3.99 -9.65 -45.65
N LEU A 526 3.33 -10.44 -44.79
CA LEU A 526 2.99 -11.83 -45.03
C LEU A 526 1.68 -11.92 -45.82
N ASN A 527 1.72 -12.64 -46.94
CA ASN A 527 0.57 -12.76 -47.84
C ASN A 527 -0.14 -14.12 -47.74
N ARG A 528 0.42 -15.06 -46.98
CA ARG A 528 -0.09 -16.43 -46.85
C ARG A 528 -0.52 -16.67 -45.41
N SER A 529 -1.65 -17.34 -45.23
CA SER A 529 -2.15 -17.72 -43.90
C SER A 529 -1.29 -18.77 -43.20
N THR A 530 -0.36 -19.40 -43.91
CA THR A 530 0.60 -20.38 -43.37
C THR A 530 1.86 -19.73 -42.83
N ASP A 531 2.13 -18.49 -43.22
CA ASP A 531 3.31 -17.75 -42.79
C ASP A 531 2.92 -17.03 -41.50
N GLU A 532 3.71 -17.22 -40.45
CA GLU A 532 3.40 -16.68 -39.11
C GLU A 532 4.60 -15.90 -38.57
N VAL A 533 4.33 -14.75 -37.94
CA VAL A 533 5.32 -13.97 -37.19
C VAL A 533 5.19 -14.28 -35.71
N PHE A 534 6.33 -14.38 -35.04
CA PHE A 534 6.44 -14.68 -33.62
C PHE A 534 7.39 -13.69 -32.95
N ARG A 535 7.08 -13.32 -31.71
CA ARG A 535 8.04 -12.66 -30.82
C ARG A 535 8.86 -13.72 -30.11
N TYR A 536 10.14 -13.80 -30.44
CA TYR A 536 11.05 -14.83 -29.96
C TYR A 536 11.63 -14.49 -28.57
N GLY A 537 11.90 -13.21 -28.30
CA GLY A 537 12.28 -12.74 -26.98
C GLY A 537 12.77 -11.29 -26.99
N GLY A 538 12.33 -10.45 -26.06
CA GLY A 538 12.76 -9.04 -26.01
C GLY A 538 12.44 -8.30 -27.31
N GLU A 539 13.50 -7.92 -28.03
CA GLU A 539 13.52 -7.28 -29.35
C GLU A 539 13.72 -8.24 -30.55
N GLU A 540 13.78 -9.55 -30.28
CA GLU A 540 14.00 -10.61 -31.27
C GLU A 540 12.67 -11.21 -31.77
N PHE A 541 12.60 -11.47 -33.07
CA PHE A 541 11.42 -11.96 -33.78
C PHE A 541 11.78 -13.12 -34.70
N ALA A 542 10.78 -13.95 -35.00
CA ALA A 542 10.89 -15.07 -35.92
C ALA A 542 9.75 -15.04 -36.96
N ILE A 543 10.02 -15.47 -38.19
CA ILE A 543 9.01 -15.74 -39.21
C ILE A 543 9.19 -17.19 -39.68
N LEU A 544 8.15 -18.00 -39.51
CA LEU A 544 8.14 -19.37 -39.99
C LEU A 544 7.45 -19.43 -41.36
N LEU A 545 8.12 -20.03 -42.35
CA LEU A 545 7.67 -20.05 -43.74
C LEU A 545 7.57 -21.50 -44.25
N PRO A 546 6.41 -22.16 -44.06
CA PRO A 546 6.15 -23.47 -44.62
C PRO A 546 6.18 -23.44 -46.15
N ASN A 547 6.66 -24.53 -46.77
CA ASN A 547 6.70 -24.72 -48.22
C ASN A 547 7.31 -23.51 -48.97
N THR A 548 8.42 -23.00 -48.45
CA THR A 548 9.11 -21.84 -49.00
C THR A 548 10.58 -22.15 -49.24
N GLU A 549 10.97 -22.10 -50.51
CA GLU A 549 12.35 -22.26 -50.99
C GLU A 549 13.25 -21.12 -50.49
N PRO A 550 14.58 -21.35 -50.40
CA PRO A 550 15.52 -20.36 -49.87
C PRO A 550 15.48 -19.00 -50.55
N GLU A 551 15.33 -18.95 -51.89
CA GLU A 551 15.24 -17.70 -52.63
C GLU A 551 13.96 -16.93 -52.30
N GLY A 552 12.87 -17.65 -52.02
CA GLY A 552 11.60 -17.06 -51.59
C GLY A 552 11.71 -16.45 -50.20
N ALA A 553 12.32 -17.18 -49.26
CA ALA A 553 12.55 -16.73 -47.90
C ALA A 553 13.45 -15.49 -47.85
N ALA A 554 14.54 -15.48 -48.62
CA ALA A 554 15.44 -14.33 -48.73
C ALA A 554 14.75 -13.08 -49.30
N LYS A 555 13.88 -13.25 -50.32
CA LYS A 555 13.08 -12.14 -50.87
C LYS A 555 12.10 -11.57 -49.86
N LEU A 556 11.44 -12.43 -49.08
CA LEU A 556 10.50 -11.99 -48.05
C LEU A 556 11.21 -11.29 -46.90
N ALA A 557 12.35 -11.81 -46.46
CA ALA A 557 13.19 -11.16 -45.45
C ALA A 557 13.61 -9.75 -45.88
N GLU A 558 14.07 -9.58 -47.13
CA GLU A 558 14.46 -8.26 -47.65
C GLU A 558 13.25 -7.32 -47.82
N LYS A 559 12.06 -7.86 -48.13
CA LYS A 559 10.81 -7.10 -48.17
C LYS A 559 10.46 -6.55 -46.78
N VAL A 560 10.50 -7.40 -45.75
CA VAL A 560 10.28 -7.03 -44.34
C VAL A 560 11.30 -5.98 -43.90
N ARG A 561 12.58 -6.19 -44.20
CA ARG A 561 13.65 -5.24 -43.88
C ARG A 561 13.39 -3.84 -44.43
N LYS A 562 13.07 -3.74 -45.72
CA LYS A 562 12.81 -2.46 -46.40
C LYS A 562 11.55 -1.78 -45.86
N ALA A 563 10.52 -2.55 -45.53
CA ALA A 563 9.29 -2.02 -44.95
C ALA A 563 9.56 -1.37 -43.58
N ILE A 564 10.34 -2.04 -42.73
CA ILE A 564 10.71 -1.53 -41.41
C ILE A 564 11.67 -0.33 -41.52
N GLU A 565 12.66 -0.38 -42.42
CA GLU A 565 13.59 0.73 -42.68
C GLU A 565 12.87 2.02 -43.13
N ALA A 566 11.79 1.88 -43.91
CA ALA A 566 10.99 3.01 -44.38
C ALA A 566 10.00 3.55 -43.32
N LEU A 567 9.89 2.89 -42.17
CA LEU A 567 8.89 3.20 -41.16
C LEU A 567 9.31 4.39 -40.28
N ASN A 568 8.45 5.40 -40.22
CA ASN A 568 8.56 6.50 -39.28
C ASN A 568 7.62 6.23 -38.10
N ILE A 569 8.17 5.70 -37.00
CA ILE A 569 7.37 5.27 -35.84
C ILE A 569 7.09 6.50 -34.98
N THR A 570 5.83 6.92 -34.93
CA THR A 570 5.43 8.05 -34.07
C THR A 570 5.26 7.53 -32.65
N THR A 571 6.18 7.93 -31.76
CA THR A 571 6.16 7.56 -30.34
C THR A 571 5.78 8.74 -29.46
N SER A 572 5.42 8.46 -28.22
CA SER A 572 5.18 9.48 -27.18
C SER A 572 6.35 10.46 -26.96
N SER A 573 7.58 10.03 -27.27
CA SER A 573 8.82 10.80 -27.11
C SER A 573 9.36 11.39 -28.42
N GLY A 574 8.62 11.27 -29.54
CA GLY A 574 9.01 11.77 -30.86
C GLY A 574 8.97 10.71 -31.96
N THR A 575 9.40 11.06 -33.18
CA THR A 575 9.48 10.10 -34.29
C THR A 575 10.78 9.30 -34.21
N VAL A 576 10.67 7.98 -34.18
CA VAL A 576 11.79 7.03 -34.13
C VAL A 576 11.88 6.29 -35.45
N ASN A 577 13.08 6.21 -36.01
CA ASN A 577 13.40 5.36 -37.16
C ASN A 577 14.31 4.25 -36.68
N CYS A 578 14.00 3.01 -37.03
CA CYS A 578 14.80 1.85 -36.70
C CYS A 578 15.07 0.99 -37.94
N THR A 579 16.10 0.16 -37.84
CA THR A 579 16.42 -0.85 -38.85
C THR A 579 16.45 -2.23 -38.19
N VAL A 580 16.37 -3.28 -38.99
CA VAL A 580 16.45 -4.66 -38.53
C VAL A 580 17.53 -5.42 -39.29
N SER A 581 18.21 -6.32 -38.58
CA SER A 581 19.08 -7.32 -39.18
C SER A 581 18.33 -8.66 -39.24
N LEU A 582 18.42 -9.38 -40.36
CA LEU A 582 17.70 -10.64 -40.56
C LEU A 582 18.65 -11.77 -40.97
N GLY A 583 18.51 -12.92 -40.33
CA GLY A 583 19.12 -14.19 -40.69
C GLY A 583 18.08 -15.15 -41.25
N VAL A 584 18.34 -15.71 -42.44
CA VAL A 584 17.46 -16.66 -43.11
C VAL A 584 18.12 -18.03 -43.12
N SER A 585 17.40 -19.05 -42.69
CA SER A 585 17.76 -20.45 -42.88
C SER A 585 16.66 -21.20 -43.59
N SER A 586 17.05 -22.21 -44.38
CA SER A 586 16.12 -22.99 -45.18
C SER A 586 16.59 -24.44 -45.27
N SER A 587 15.64 -25.36 -45.16
CA SER A 587 15.83 -26.78 -45.46
C SER A 587 15.33 -27.05 -46.88
N LYS A 588 16.19 -27.55 -47.77
CA LYS A 588 15.78 -27.93 -49.15
C LYS A 588 14.97 -29.23 -49.17
N GLN A 589 15.32 -30.26 -48.38
CA GLN A 589 14.61 -31.55 -48.32
C GLN A 589 15.07 -32.38 -47.12
N ALA A 590 14.22 -32.63 -46.12
CA ALA A 590 14.37 -33.64 -45.03
C ALA A 590 15.70 -33.70 -44.23
N GLU A 591 16.71 -32.89 -44.54
CA GLU A 591 18.05 -32.89 -43.95
C GLU A 591 18.06 -32.41 -42.50
N ILE A 592 17.14 -31.52 -42.17
CA ILE A 592 17.01 -30.99 -40.81
C ILE A 592 16.18 -31.97 -40.00
N THR A 593 16.83 -32.68 -39.08
CA THR A 593 16.24 -33.66 -38.16
C THR A 593 15.67 -33.06 -36.89
N GLU A 594 16.09 -31.83 -36.54
CA GLU A 594 15.67 -31.15 -35.31
C GLU A 594 15.43 -29.64 -35.56
N PRO A 595 14.41 -29.03 -34.92
CA PRO A 595 14.16 -27.59 -35.05
C PRO A 595 15.37 -26.72 -34.71
N ASN A 596 16.17 -27.14 -33.72
CA ASN A 596 17.35 -26.42 -33.26
C ASN A 596 18.36 -26.18 -34.37
N MET A 597 18.54 -27.13 -35.30
CA MET A 597 19.46 -26.93 -36.42
C MET A 597 19.02 -25.77 -37.34
N LEU A 598 17.71 -25.63 -37.58
CA LEU A 598 17.18 -24.53 -38.41
C LEU A 598 17.32 -23.19 -37.69
N ILE A 599 17.08 -23.17 -36.38
CA ILE A 599 17.24 -21.99 -35.51
C ILE A 599 18.72 -21.57 -35.47
N ASP A 600 19.64 -22.49 -35.22
CA ASP A 600 21.08 -22.22 -35.14
C ASP A 600 21.65 -21.66 -36.45
N LEU A 601 21.17 -22.15 -37.59
CA LEU A 601 21.55 -21.60 -38.90
C LEU A 601 21.01 -20.19 -39.12
N ALA A 602 19.77 -19.92 -38.71
CA ALA A 602 19.20 -18.58 -38.81
C ALA A 602 19.93 -17.60 -37.87
N ASP A 603 20.30 -18.05 -36.67
CA ASP A 603 21.04 -17.22 -35.71
C ASP A 603 22.46 -16.91 -36.19
N LYS A 604 23.18 -17.90 -36.75
CA LYS A 604 24.48 -17.66 -37.41
C LYS A 604 24.38 -16.64 -38.55
N ALA A 605 23.33 -16.74 -39.36
CA ALA A 605 23.07 -15.78 -40.43
C ALA A 605 22.75 -14.38 -39.87
N LEU A 606 21.93 -14.28 -38.83
CA LEU A 606 21.58 -13.03 -38.15
C LEU A 606 22.82 -12.37 -37.52
N TYR A 607 23.67 -13.17 -36.87
CA TYR A 607 24.93 -12.73 -36.30
C TYR A 607 25.86 -12.14 -37.38
N LYS A 608 25.97 -12.81 -38.55
CA LYS A 608 26.73 -12.30 -39.69
C LYS A 608 26.13 -11.00 -40.26
N ALA A 609 24.81 -10.87 -40.29
CA ALA A 609 24.14 -9.62 -40.67
C ALA A 609 24.52 -8.46 -39.73
N LYS A 610 24.48 -8.72 -38.41
CA LYS A 610 24.87 -7.75 -37.36
C LYS A 610 26.34 -7.34 -37.47
N GLN A 611 27.25 -8.29 -37.73
CA GLN A 611 28.68 -8.01 -37.83
C GLN A 611 29.08 -7.26 -39.11
N THR A 612 28.40 -7.52 -40.22
CA THR A 612 28.78 -6.95 -41.53
C THR A 612 28.15 -5.59 -41.79
N GLY A 613 27.59 -4.92 -40.77
CA GLY A 613 27.11 -3.54 -40.86
C GLY A 613 25.63 -3.33 -40.56
N ARG A 614 24.91 -4.36 -40.08
CA ARG A 614 23.47 -4.30 -39.74
C ARG A 614 22.58 -3.93 -40.92
N ASN A 615 21.27 -3.76 -40.69
CA ASN A 615 20.28 -3.37 -41.69
C ASN A 615 20.40 -4.17 -43.00
N LYS A 616 20.47 -5.50 -42.88
CA LYS A 616 20.61 -6.40 -44.03
C LYS A 616 20.11 -7.80 -43.73
N THR A 617 19.85 -8.51 -44.81
CA THR A 617 19.52 -9.93 -44.79
C THR A 617 20.74 -10.76 -45.17
N VAL A 618 21.03 -11.79 -44.39
CA VAL A 618 22.00 -12.85 -44.72
C VAL A 618 21.26 -14.17 -44.73
N SER A 619 21.51 -14.99 -45.75
CA SER A 619 20.94 -16.34 -45.87
C SER A 619 22.01 -17.41 -45.69
N GLN A 620 21.68 -18.48 -44.98
CA GLN A 620 22.51 -19.67 -44.83
C GLN A 620 21.73 -20.92 -45.24
N LEU A 621 22.31 -21.70 -46.15
CA LEU A 621 21.77 -22.96 -46.65
C LEU A 621 22.40 -24.12 -45.88
N THR A 622 21.72 -25.25 -45.77
CA THR A 622 22.27 -26.50 -45.19
C THR A 622 23.38 -27.16 -46.03
N GLU A 623 23.76 -26.60 -47.19
CA GLU A 623 24.65 -27.23 -48.17
C GLU A 623 26.17 -27.24 -47.85
N GLU A 624 26.59 -26.99 -46.61
CA GLU A 624 27.98 -27.22 -46.17
C GLU A 624 28.02 -27.75 -44.72
N LEU A 625 27.83 -29.07 -44.55
CA LEU A 625 28.31 -29.84 -43.40
C LEU A 625 28.99 -31.12 -43.88
#